data_AF-A0A0D2ZQY9-F1
#
_entry.id   AF-A0A0D2ZQY9-F1
#
_cell.length_a   1.000
_cell.length_b   1.000
_cell.length_c   1.000
_cell.angle_alpha   90.00
_cell.angle_beta   90.00
_cell.angle_gamma   90.00
#
_symmetry.space_group_name_H-M   'P 1'
#
loop_
_entity.id
_entity.type
_entity.pdbx_description
1 polymer ?
#
loop_
_entity_poly.entity_id
_entity_poly.type
_entity_poly.pdbx_seq_one_letter_code
_entity_poly.pdbx_strand_id
1 'polypeptide(L)'
;MRVKMVSVNMKSGNPKTIHRDVKAANVHIDDSYEAKLADFRLVKCCLHNDTHVSNRIMGTCGYLAPEYASSGKLSDKSDVFSLGVMLLELITGRRR
;
A
#
# COMPACT_ATOMS: atom_id res chain seq x y z
N MET A 1 -15.70 2.72 2.59
CA MET A 1 -15.16 2.15 1.34
C MET A 1 -14.24 1.00 1.70
N ARG A 2 -14.53 -0.23 1.25
CA ARG A 2 -13.72 -1.43 1.52
C ARG A 2 -12.88 -1.70 0.28
N VAL A 3 -11.56 -1.56 0.37
CA VAL A 3 -10.64 -1.94 -0.72
C VAL A 3 -10.21 -3.37 -0.49
N LYS A 4 -10.47 -4.26 -1.44
CA LYS A 4 -9.98 -5.64 -1.42
C LYS A 4 -8.68 -5.71 -2.20
N MET A 5 -7.66 -6.39 -1.69
CA MET A 5 -6.51 -6.73 -2.54
C MET A 5 -6.95 -7.76 -3.58
N VAL A 6 -6.59 -7.57 -4.85
CA VAL A 6 -6.69 -8.66 -5.83
C VAL A 6 -5.82 -9.82 -5.31
N SER A 7 -6.39 -11.02 -5.21
CA SER A 7 -5.74 -12.16 -4.58
C SER A 7 -4.33 -12.40 -5.15
N VAL A 8 -3.31 -12.20 -4.32
CA VAL A 8 -1.99 -12.79 -4.54
C VAL A 8 -2.03 -14.19 -3.95
N ASN A 9 -1.79 -15.21 -4.77
CA ASN A 9 -1.80 -16.60 -4.34
C ASN A 9 -0.56 -16.88 -3.47
N MET A 10 -0.61 -16.50 -2.19
CA MET A 10 0.51 -16.63 -1.24
C MET A 10 0.32 -17.88 -0.37
N LYS A 11 1.34 -18.75 -0.33
CA LYS A 11 1.33 -20.02 0.41
C LYS A 11 1.12 -19.81 1.92
N SER A 12 0.47 -20.82 2.52
CA SER A 12 0.10 -20.99 3.94
C SER A 12 1.09 -20.38 4.94
N GLY A 13 0.60 -19.43 5.74
CA GLY A 13 1.33 -18.83 6.85
C GLY A 13 1.07 -17.33 7.10
N ASN A 14 -0.09 -16.77 6.73
CA ASN A 14 -0.52 -15.36 6.95
C ASN A 14 0.62 -14.33 7.19
N PRO A 15 1.61 -14.20 6.29
CA PRO A 15 2.68 -13.23 6.47
C PRO A 15 2.12 -11.82 6.31
N LYS A 16 2.62 -10.87 7.11
CA LYS A 16 2.21 -9.46 6.96
C LYS A 16 2.71 -8.97 5.60
N THR A 17 1.80 -8.50 4.76
CA THR A 17 2.09 -8.07 3.40
C THR A 17 1.92 -6.57 3.29
N ILE A 18 2.96 -5.89 2.80
CA ILE A 18 3.00 -4.43 2.64
C ILE A 18 3.07 -4.13 1.14
N HIS A 19 2.15 -3.33 0.62
CA HIS A 19 1.99 -3.02 -0.80
C HIS A 19 3.01 -2.03 -1.32
N ARG A 20 3.30 -0.96 -0.56
CA ARG A 20 4.27 0.12 -0.85
C ARG A 20 3.93 1.06 -2.01
N ASP A 21 2.88 0.76 -2.78
CA ASP A 21 2.40 1.63 -3.86
C ASP A 21 0.88 1.79 -3.87
N VAL A 22 0.32 2.11 -2.70
CA VAL A 22 -1.12 2.41 -2.57
C VAL A 22 -1.38 3.81 -3.13
N LYS A 23 -2.09 3.88 -4.27
CA LYS A 23 -2.49 5.12 -4.94
C LYS A 23 -3.75 4.92 -5.76
N ALA A 24 -4.47 6.00 -6.07
CA ALA A 24 -5.73 5.94 -6.80
C ALA A 24 -5.58 5.26 -8.18
N ALA A 25 -4.46 5.48 -8.86
CA ALA A 25 -4.15 4.86 -10.15
C ALA A 25 -4.00 3.32 -10.10
N ASN A 26 -3.76 2.76 -8.92
CA ASN A 26 -3.65 1.31 -8.71
C ASN A 26 -4.94 0.71 -8.15
N VAL A 27 -6.01 1.50 -7.97
CA VAL A 27 -7.32 1.01 -7.53
C VAL A 27 -8.23 0.85 -8.74
N HIS A 28 -8.57 -0.39 -9.07
CA HIS A 28 -9.46 -0.74 -10.16
C HIS A 28 -10.87 -0.97 -9.61
N ILE A 29 -11.88 -0.59 -10.37
CA ILE A 29 -13.29 -0.86 -10.06
C ILE A 29 -13.76 -1.97 -11.00
N ASP A 30 -14.36 -3.02 -10.47
CA ASP A 30 -14.96 -4.08 -11.28
C ASP A 30 -16.43 -3.79 -11.63
N ASP A 31 -17.03 -4.69 -12.41
CA ASP A 31 -18.44 -4.57 -12.86
C ASP A 31 -19.46 -4.59 -11.70
N SER A 32 -19.04 -5.01 -10.50
CA SER A 32 -19.85 -4.98 -9.28
C SER A 32 -19.62 -3.71 -8.45
N TYR A 33 -18.91 -2.71 -8.99
CA TYR A 33 -18.50 -1.49 -8.31
C TYR A 33 -17.62 -1.74 -7.07
N GLU A 34 -16.91 -2.88 -7.02
CA GLU A 34 -16.00 -3.18 -5.93
C GLU A 34 -14.60 -2.65 -6.23
N ALA A 35 -14.03 -1.92 -5.27
CA ALA A 35 -12.68 -1.39 -5.37
C ALA A 35 -11.64 -2.48 -5.06
N LYS A 36 -10.76 -2.73 -6.03
CA LYS A 36 -9.71 -3.73 -5.99
C LYS A 36 -8.33 -3.09 -6.15
N LEU A 37 -7.44 -3.29 -5.18
CA LEU A 37 -6.06 -2.82 -5.26
C LEU A 37 -5.26 -3.75 -6.18
N ALA A 38 -4.58 -3.15 -7.16
CA ALA A 38 -3.75 -3.78 -8.17
C ALA A 38 -2.29 -3.29 -8.09
N ASP A 39 -1.43 -3.81 -8.98
CA ASP A 39 0.02 -3.53 -9.05
C ASP A 39 0.84 -3.94 -7.82
N PHE A 40 1.09 -5.25 -7.74
CA PHE A 40 1.85 -5.89 -6.66
C PHE A 40 3.37 -5.86 -6.88
N ARG A 41 3.88 -5.07 -7.83
CA ARG A 41 5.32 -5.11 -8.21
C ARG A 41 6.27 -4.73 -7.07
N LEU A 42 5.81 -3.89 -6.15
CA LEU A 42 6.61 -3.44 -5.02
C LEU A 42 6.35 -4.21 -3.73
N VAL A 43 5.37 -5.12 -3.73
CA VAL A 43 4.90 -5.81 -2.52
C VAL A 43 6.02 -6.52 -1.78
N LYS A 44 5.98 -6.41 -0.45
CA LYS A 44 6.93 -7.05 0.46
C LYS A 44 6.22 -7.86 1.53
N CYS A 45 6.63 -9.11 1.67
CA CYS A 45 6.23 -9.95 2.80
C CYS A 45 7.19 -9.73 3.97
N CYS A 46 6.63 -9.58 5.17
CA CYS A 46 7.34 -9.45 6.43
C CYS A 46 6.95 -10.61 7.34
N LEU A 47 7.90 -11.09 8.14
CA LEU A 47 7.60 -12.10 9.16
C LEU A 47 6.75 -11.45 10.25
N HIS A 48 5.89 -12.23 10.91
CA HIS A 48 4.89 -11.71 11.85
C HIS A 48 5.52 -10.96 13.04
N ASN A 49 6.75 -11.32 13.41
CA ASN A 49 7.53 -10.73 14.50
C ASN A 49 8.26 -9.43 14.13
N ASP A 50 8.34 -9.08 12.85
CA ASP A 50 9.06 -7.87 12.43
C ASP A 50 8.13 -6.66 12.57
N THR A 51 8.56 -5.68 13.38
CA THR A 51 7.87 -4.38 13.50
C THR A 51 8.17 -3.46 12.32
N HIS A 52 9.32 -3.67 11.68
CA HIS A 52 9.72 -2.97 10.47
C HIS A 52 10.72 -3.81 9.67
N VAL A 53 10.78 -3.56 8.37
CA VAL A 53 11.83 -4.09 7.50
C VAL A 53 12.66 -2.93 7.00
N SER A 54 13.95 -2.91 7.34
CA SER A 54 14.90 -1.98 6.76
C SER A 54 15.13 -2.38 5.30
N ASN A 55 14.68 -1.55 4.36
CA ASN A 55 14.77 -1.85 2.94
C ASN A 55 14.99 -0.56 2.14
N ARG A 56 15.49 -0.70 0.91
CA ARG A 56 15.59 0.40 -0.05
C ARG A 56 14.23 1.11 -0.15
N ILE A 57 14.24 2.43 -0.05
CA ILE A 57 13.04 3.26 -0.21
C ILE A 57 12.52 3.07 -1.64
N MET A 58 11.25 2.64 -1.76
CA MET A 58 10.54 2.52 -3.04
C MET A 58 9.07 2.87 -2.81
N GLY A 59 8.44 3.45 -3.82
CA GLY A 59 7.04 3.86 -3.83
C GLY A 59 6.87 5.16 -4.62
N THR A 60 5.63 5.61 -4.76
CA THR A 60 5.34 6.86 -5.46
C THR A 60 5.61 8.06 -4.56
N CYS A 61 6.42 9.02 -5.03
CA CYS A 61 6.73 10.24 -4.29
C CYS A 61 5.43 10.97 -3.91
N GLY A 62 5.33 11.36 -2.64
CA GLY A 62 4.14 11.99 -2.09
C GLY A 62 3.15 11.07 -1.40
N TYR A 63 3.20 9.76 -1.67
CA TYR A 63 2.48 8.75 -0.89
C TYR A 63 3.37 8.10 0.17
N LEU A 64 4.68 8.34 0.11
CA LEU A 64 5.63 7.80 1.09
C LEU A 64 5.39 8.38 2.47
N ALA A 65 5.25 7.49 3.45
CA ALA A 65 5.19 7.87 4.85
C ALA A 65 6.50 8.54 5.29
N PRO A 66 6.46 9.63 6.06
CA PRO A 66 7.65 10.41 6.42
C PRO A 66 8.67 9.59 7.22
N GLU A 67 8.20 8.70 8.09
CA GLU A 67 9.05 7.76 8.84
C GLU A 67 9.74 6.76 7.90
N TYR A 68 9.08 6.32 6.84
CA TYR A 68 9.66 5.42 5.86
C TYR A 68 10.67 6.15 4.95
N ALA A 69 10.36 7.38 4.54
CA ALA A 69 11.24 8.20 3.71
C ALA A 69 12.52 8.64 4.44
N SER A 70 12.46 8.85 5.76
CA SER A 70 13.61 9.29 6.57
C SER A 70 14.47 8.14 7.05
N SER A 71 13.85 7.05 7.52
CA SER A 71 14.58 5.96 8.19
C SER A 71 14.71 4.68 7.36
N GLY A 72 14.00 4.57 6.24
CA GLY A 72 13.93 3.34 5.45
C GLY A 72 13.20 2.18 6.14
N LYS A 73 12.59 2.42 7.30
CA LYS A 73 11.84 1.43 8.09
C LYS A 73 10.46 1.25 7.48
N LEU A 74 10.28 0.18 6.74
CA LEU A 74 9.00 -0.16 6.13
C LEU A 74 8.11 -0.90 7.13
N SER A 75 6.86 -0.45 7.30
CA SER A 75 5.85 -1.13 8.12
C SER A 75 4.48 -1.09 7.46
N ASP A 76 3.51 -1.80 8.02
CA ASP A 76 2.10 -1.75 7.61
C ASP A 76 1.52 -0.33 7.73
N LYS A 77 2.04 0.48 8.65
CA LYS A 77 1.67 1.89 8.80
C LYS A 77 2.02 2.75 7.58
N SER A 78 3.03 2.36 6.81
CA SER A 78 3.39 3.07 5.59
C SER A 78 2.29 3.01 4.53
N ASP A 79 1.60 1.87 4.39
CA ASP A 79 0.45 1.74 3.49
C ASP A 79 -0.78 2.51 4.02
N VAL A 80 -0.96 2.57 5.35
CA VAL A 80 -2.04 3.35 5.97
C VAL A 80 -1.87 4.85 5.68
N PHE A 81 -0.65 5.37 5.75
CA PHE A 81 -0.36 6.76 5.37
C PHE A 81 -0.67 7.01 3.89
N SER A 82 -0.20 6.11 3.02
CA SER A 82 -0.43 6.19 1.56
C SER A 82 -1.93 6.18 1.24
N LEU A 83 -2.70 5.35 1.94
CA LEU A 83 -4.17 5.31 1.85
C LEU A 83 -4.80 6.65 2.27
N GLY A 84 -4.30 7.29 3.33
CA GLY A 84 -4.75 8.61 3.75
C GLY A 84 -4.54 9.68 2.69
N VAL A 85 -3.37 9.69 2.04
CA VAL A 85 -3.08 10.60 0.91
C VAL A 85 -4.02 10.33 -0.26
N MET A 86 -4.25 9.07 -0.61
CA MET A 86 -5.19 8.67 -1.65
C MET A 86 -6.62 9.12 -1.35
N LEU A 87 -7.09 8.99 -0.10
CA LEU A 87 -8.42 9.44 0.30
C LEU A 87 -8.56 10.97 0.18
N LEU A 88 -7.53 11.73 0.54
CA LEU A 88 -7.52 13.19 0.36
C LEU A 88 -7.61 13.57 -1.12
N GLU A 89 -6.87 12.90 -2.00
CA GLU A 89 -6.95 13.09 -3.45
C GLU A 89 -8.37 12.80 -3.97
N LEU A 90 -8.98 11.70 -3.52
CA LEU A 90 -10.34 11.33 -3.92
C LEU A 90 -11.40 12.33 -3.44
N ILE A 91 -11.31 12.81 -2.19
CA ILE A 91 -12.28 13.76 -1.63
C ILE A 91 -12.14 15.15 -2.25
N THR A 92 -10.91 15.59 -2.52
CA THR A 92 -10.66 16.93 -3.07
C THR A 92 -10.80 16.99 -4.59
N GLY A 93 -10.76 15.84 -5.28
CA GLY A 93 -10.70 15.76 -6.74
C GLY A 93 -9.42 16.37 -7.33
N ARG A 94 -8.43 16.70 -6.49
CA ARG A 94 -7.18 17.33 -6.88
C ARG A 94 -6.07 16.29 -6.89
N ARG A 95 -5.55 16.02 -8.09
CA ARG A 95 -4.27 15.32 -8.22
C ARG A 95 -3.13 16.23 -7.76
N ARG A 96 -2.07 15.61 -7.24
CA ARG A 96 -0.77 16.27 -7.13
C ARG A 96 -0.22 16.63 -8.51
#